data_AF-A0A2K5RSI4-F1
#
_entry.id   AF-A0A2K5RSI4-F1
#
_cell.length_a   1.000
_cell.length_b   1.000
_cell.length_c   1.000
_cell.angle_alpha   90.00
_cell.angle_beta   90.00
_cell.angle_gamma   90.00
#
_symmetry.space_group_name_H-M   'P 1'
#
loop_
_entity.id
_entity.type
_entity.pdbx_description
1 polymer ?
#
loop_
_entity_poly.entity_id
_entity_poly.type
_entity_poly.pdbx_seq_one_letter_code
_entity_poly.pdbx_strand_id
1 'polypeptide(L)'
;MQQKSQKKAELLDNEKPAAVVAPITTGYTVKISNYGWDQSDKFVKIYITLTGIHQIPTENVRVHFTERSFDLLVRNLNGKISFFRQPL
;
A
#
# COMPACT_ATOMS: atom_id res chain seq x y z
N MET A 1 -59.59 -5.28 21.63
CA MET A 1 -58.69 -6.13 22.43
C MET A 1 -57.68 -6.71 21.44
N GLN A 2 -56.47 -6.15 21.33
CA GLN A 2 -55.25 -6.60 22.03
C GLN A 2 -54.96 -8.10 21.79
N GLN A 3 -53.76 -8.61 21.52
CA GLN A 3 -52.41 -8.12 21.23
C GLN A 3 -51.51 -9.39 21.19
N LYS A 4 -50.29 -9.28 20.64
CA LYS A 4 -49.07 -10.13 20.84
C LYS A 4 -48.99 -11.41 19.99
N SER A 5 -48.01 -11.65 19.11
CA SER A 5 -46.56 -11.40 19.10
C SER A 5 -45.74 -12.36 19.99
N GLN A 6 -44.66 -12.87 19.38
CA GLN A 6 -43.42 -13.47 19.93
C GLN A 6 -43.34 -15.01 20.06
N LYS A 7 -42.41 -15.62 19.31
CA LYS A 7 -41.02 -15.91 19.74
C LYS A 7 -40.47 -17.18 19.07
N LYS A 8 -39.40 -17.05 18.28
CA LYS A 8 -38.18 -17.87 18.46
C LYS A 8 -37.01 -17.21 17.71
N ALA A 9 -36.18 -16.52 18.48
CA ALA A 9 -34.82 -16.16 18.13
C ALA A 9 -33.93 -17.40 18.30
N GLU A 10 -32.88 -17.51 17.48
CA GLU A 10 -31.54 -17.93 17.87
C GLU A 10 -30.62 -17.89 16.63
N LEU A 11 -30.02 -16.72 16.42
CA LEU A 11 -28.78 -16.57 15.69
C LEU A 11 -27.68 -16.49 16.76
N LEU A 12 -26.84 -17.52 16.86
CA LEU A 12 -25.57 -17.51 17.59
C LEU A 12 -24.50 -17.59 16.49
N ASP A 13 -23.90 -16.45 16.16
CA ASP A 13 -22.67 -15.92 16.78
C ASP A 13 -21.47 -16.83 16.50
N ASN A 14 -20.63 -16.36 15.59
CA ASN A 14 -19.24 -16.78 15.54
C ASN A 14 -18.44 -15.55 15.13
N GLU A 15 -18.09 -14.73 16.12
CA GLU A 15 -17.09 -13.69 15.98
C GLU A 15 -15.75 -14.27 15.49
N LYS A 16 -15.25 -13.74 14.37
CA LYS A 16 -13.87 -13.89 13.89
C LYS A 16 -13.46 -12.55 13.27
N PRO A 17 -12.26 -12.04 13.59
CA PRO A 17 -12.11 -10.66 14.06
C PRO A 17 -12.37 -9.65 12.96
N ALA A 18 -12.95 -8.51 13.37
CA ALA A 18 -12.95 -7.28 12.61
C ALA A 18 -11.52 -7.00 12.13
N ALA A 19 -11.26 -7.33 10.87
CA ALA A 19 -10.15 -6.75 10.16
C ALA A 19 -10.41 -5.25 10.23
N VAL A 20 -9.60 -4.56 11.03
CA VAL A 20 -9.51 -3.10 10.99
C VAL A 20 -9.02 -2.82 9.59
N VAL A 21 -9.95 -2.63 8.64
CA VAL A 21 -9.63 -2.25 7.29
C VAL A 21 -9.12 -0.82 7.45
N ALA A 22 -7.80 -0.71 7.62
CA ALA A 22 -7.11 0.57 7.58
C ALA A 22 -7.66 1.31 6.37
N PRO A 23 -8.05 2.60 6.51
CA PRO A 23 -8.66 3.33 5.43
C PRO A 23 -7.76 3.19 4.20
N ILE A 24 -8.27 2.49 3.19
CA ILE A 24 -7.67 2.45 1.87
C ILE A 24 -7.65 3.90 1.41
N THR A 25 -6.51 4.55 1.66
CA THR A 25 -6.34 5.94 1.29
C THR A 25 -6.37 5.89 -0.23
N THR A 26 -7.50 6.29 -0.82
CA THR A 26 -7.72 6.49 -2.25
C THR A 26 -6.90 7.69 -2.70
N GLY A 27 -5.57 7.59 -2.50
CA GLY A 27 -4.60 8.54 -2.98
C GLY A 27 -4.44 8.35 -4.48
N TYR A 28 -4.33 9.44 -5.21
CA TYR A 28 -3.95 9.38 -6.62
C TYR A 28 -2.49 8.93 -6.75
N THR A 29 -2.19 8.29 -7.88
CA THR A 29 -0.83 7.84 -8.20
C THR A 29 -0.02 8.99 -8.76
N VAL A 30 1.13 9.26 -8.15
CA VAL A 30 2.16 10.19 -8.63
C VAL A 30 3.27 9.37 -9.28
N LYS A 31 3.61 9.70 -10.52
CA LYS A 31 4.80 9.14 -11.18
C LYS A 31 6.05 9.81 -10.65
N ILE A 32 7.04 9.01 -10.24
CA ILE A 32 8.37 9.51 -9.92
C ILE A 32 9.11 9.77 -11.24
N SER A 33 9.38 11.04 -11.53
CA SER A 33 10.07 11.47 -12.76
C SER A 33 11.50 11.95 -12.52
N ASN A 34 11.81 12.41 -11.30
CA ASN A 34 13.13 12.90 -10.94
C ASN A 34 13.86 11.84 -10.11
N TYR A 35 14.95 11.29 -10.66
CA TYR A 35 15.79 10.30 -10.01
C TYR A 35 17.23 10.43 -10.54
N GLY A 36 18.19 10.08 -9.71
CA GLY A 36 19.59 9.91 -10.10
C GLY A 36 19.91 8.43 -10.27
N TRP A 37 20.94 8.09 -11.05
CA TRP A 37 21.42 6.73 -11.16
C TRP A 37 22.94 6.68 -11.32
N ASP A 38 23.55 5.61 -10.81
CA ASP A 38 24.92 5.22 -11.13
C ASP A 38 24.99 3.72 -11.42
N GLN A 39 26.00 3.32 -12.19
CA GLN A 39 26.24 1.92 -12.51
C GLN A 39 27.73 1.62 -12.37
N SER A 40 27.99 0.40 -11.89
CA SER A 40 29.28 -0.26 -11.87
C SER A 40 29.19 -1.58 -12.63
N ASP A 41 30.31 -2.29 -12.74
CA ASP A 41 30.35 -3.62 -13.37
C ASP A 41 29.45 -4.66 -12.68
N LYS A 42 29.06 -4.42 -11.42
CA LYS A 42 28.29 -5.37 -10.61
C LYS A 42 26.88 -4.91 -10.29
N PHE A 43 26.64 -3.60 -10.22
CA PHE A 43 25.41 -3.05 -9.66
C PHE A 43 24.97 -1.79 -10.39
N VAL A 44 23.65 -1.65 -10.55
CA VAL A 44 22.96 -0.39 -10.85
C VAL A 44 22.32 0.13 -9.57
N LYS A 45 22.51 1.42 -9.27
CA LYS A 45 21.89 2.10 -8.13
C LYS A 45 20.98 3.21 -8.64
N ILE A 46 19.77 3.27 -8.11
CA ILE A 46 18.79 4.32 -8.39
C ILE A 46 18.56 5.11 -7.10
N TYR A 47 18.72 6.44 -7.16
CA TYR A 47 18.48 7.35 -6.05
C TYR A 47 17.20 8.14 -6.30
N ILE A 48 16.27 8.04 -5.35
CA ILE A 48 14.99 8.73 -5.41
C ILE A 48 14.82 9.52 -4.12
N THR A 49 14.59 10.83 -4.25
CA THR A 49 14.33 11.71 -3.12
C THR A 49 12.83 11.75 -2.83
N LEU A 50 12.42 11.17 -1.71
CA LEU A 50 11.04 11.19 -1.22
C LEU A 50 10.98 11.81 0.19
N THR A 51 10.48 13.04 0.29
CA THR A 51 10.38 13.76 1.57
C THR A 51 9.44 13.03 2.54
N GLY A 52 9.92 12.73 3.75
CA GLY A 52 9.15 12.06 4.80
C GLY A 52 9.10 10.53 4.71
N ILE A 53 9.82 9.91 3.77
CA ILE A 53 9.79 8.46 3.56
C ILE A 53 10.20 7.63 4.77
N HIS A 54 11.06 8.17 5.64
CA HIS A 54 11.53 7.49 6.85
C HIS A 54 10.47 7.43 7.97
N GLN A 55 9.34 8.12 7.81
CA GLN A 55 8.26 8.18 8.80
C GLN A 55 7.14 7.21 8.50
N ILE A 56 7.09 6.67 7.27
CA ILE A 56 6.07 5.70 6.90
C ILE A 56 6.53 4.27 7.27
N PRO A 57 5.59 3.37 7.59
CA PRO A 57 5.91 1.98 7.83
C PRO A 57 6.57 1.30 6.61
N THR A 58 7.48 0.37 6.86
CA THR A 58 8.23 -0.33 5.80
C THR A 58 7.31 -1.10 4.84
N GLU A 59 6.17 -1.63 5.31
CA GLU A 59 5.20 -2.34 4.49
C GLU A 59 4.54 -1.48 3.41
N ASN A 60 4.61 -0.15 3.54
CA ASN A 60 4.14 0.81 2.55
C ASN A 60 5.17 1.07 1.44
N VAL A 61 6.41 0.60 1.60
CA VAL A 61 7.44 0.61 0.56
C VAL A 61 7.59 -0.80 0.01
N ARG A 62 7.26 -0.99 -1.26
CA ARG A 62 7.39 -2.28 -1.94
C ARG A 62 8.24 -2.14 -3.19
N VAL A 63 9.17 -3.06 -3.36
CA VAL A 63 9.99 -3.19 -4.56
C VAL A 63 9.78 -4.57 -5.15
N HIS A 64 9.58 -4.64 -6.46
CA HIS A 64 9.46 -5.88 -7.21
C HIS A 64 10.47 -5.87 -8.34
N PHE A 65 11.42 -6.81 -8.31
CA PHE A 65 12.41 -6.98 -9.36
C PHE A 65 11.97 -8.07 -10.33
N THR A 66 12.22 -7.81 -11.62
CA THR A 66 12.16 -8.80 -12.69
C THR A 66 13.55 -8.94 -13.31
N GLU A 67 13.69 -9.82 -14.29
CA GLU A 67 14.97 -10.02 -15.00
C GLU A 67 15.48 -8.74 -15.67
N ARG A 68 14.58 -7.89 -16.19
CA ARG A 68 14.91 -6.71 -17.02
C ARG A 68 14.16 -5.45 -16.60
N SER A 69 13.66 -5.42 -15.37
CA SER A 69 13.04 -4.21 -14.82
C SER A 69 12.89 -4.31 -13.32
N PHE A 70 12.54 -3.20 -12.69
CA PHE A 70 11.94 -3.23 -11.37
C PHE A 70 10.83 -2.19 -11.23
N ASP A 71 9.91 -2.48 -10.31
CA ASP A 71 8.84 -1.59 -9.91
C ASP A 71 9.06 -1.20 -8.44
N LEU A 72 8.94 0.09 -8.13
CA LEU A 72 8.87 0.64 -6.78
C LEU A 72 7.49 1.26 -6.58
N LEU A 73 6.83 0.83 -5.50
CA LEU A 73 5.55 1.35 -5.04
C LEU A 73 5.70 1.89 -3.62
N VAL A 74 5.34 3.15 -3.41
CA VAL A 74 5.28 3.77 -2.09
C VAL A 74 3.85 4.21 -1.82
N ARG A 75 3.23 3.67 -0.76
CA ARG A 75 1.87 4.01 -0.37
C ARG A 75 1.84 4.99 0.80
N ASN A 76 0.77 5.75 0.87
CA ASN A 76 0.43 6.63 2.00
C ASN A 76 1.55 7.62 2.38
N LEU A 77 2.39 8.02 1.43
CA LEU A 77 3.37 9.09 1.65
C LEU A 77 2.67 10.43 1.39
N ASN A 78 2.46 11.22 2.44
CA ASN A 78 1.71 12.49 2.37
C ASN A 78 0.33 12.34 1.71
N GLY A 79 -0.35 11.22 1.96
CA GLY A 79 -1.67 10.90 1.37
C GLY A 79 -1.64 10.50 -0.11
N LYS A 80 -0.45 10.24 -0.68
CA LYS A 80 -0.28 9.88 -2.10
C LYS A 80 0.29 8.47 -2.25
N ILE A 81 0.05 7.90 -3.43
CA ILE A 81 0.72 6.68 -3.88
C ILE A 81 1.77 7.11 -4.90
N SER A 82 3.04 6.74 -4.71
CA SER A 82 4.10 7.01 -5.70
C SER A 82 4.48 5.71 -6.41
N PHE A 83 4.59 5.76 -7.73
CA PHE A 83 4.98 4.62 -8.56
C PHE A 83 6.17 4.97 -9.45
N PHE A 84 7.13 4.04 -9.52
CA PHE A 84 8.31 4.12 -10.36
C PHE A 84 8.56 2.76 -11.00
N ARG A 85 8.78 2.73 -12.32
CA ARG A 85 9.17 1.54 -13.05
C ARG A 85 10.37 1.87 -13.93
N GLN A 86 11.42 1.07 -13.81
CA GLN A 86 12.64 1.22 -14.58
C GLN A 86 12.96 -0.11 -15.28
N PRO A 87 12.98 -0.14 -16.62
CA PRO A 87 13.63 -1.21 -17.37
C PRO A 87 15.14 -1.22 -17.11
N LEU A 88 15.73 -2.40 -16.99
CA LEU A 88 17.17 -2.65 -16.79
C LEU A 88 17.78 -3.30 -18.03
#